data_AF-A0A935C5N8-F1
#
_entry.id   AF-A0A935C5N8-F1
#
_cell.length_a   1.000
_cell.length_b   1.000
_cell.length_c   1.000
_cell.angle_alpha   90.00
_cell.angle_beta   90.00
_cell.angle_gamma   90.00
#
_symmetry.space_group_name_H-M   'P 1'
#
loop_
_entity.id
_entity.type
_entity.pdbx_description
1 polymer ?
#
loop_
_entity_poly.entity_id
_entity_poly.type
_entity_poly.pdbx_seq_one_letter_code
_entity_poly.pdbx_strand_id
1 'polypeptide(L)'
;MMGFTAVSQVRPTIYLLPGQGSDKRIFDSLNIGPSFNLVVIEYGTPEKHMSMKDFAHQLAKKIDTSRPFYLVGVSLGGMLCVELDEILNPAKTIIISSAKNREELPGRYKFQKAIPFYKIIPGFLLVAGSKILQPIVEPDRRKNKETFKKMLADKKPRYMKRTVDMVIQWERESNSDKIYHIHGDNDHTLPLRKIKSPDYVLKGGSHMMTLTNAREVSKILNQILMD
;
A
#
# COMPACT_ATOMS: atom_id res chain seq x y z
N MET A 1 -28.18 20.75 38.61
CA MET A 1 -27.64 20.62 37.25
C MET A 1 -26.58 19.54 37.26
N MET A 2 -26.88 18.34 36.77
CA MET A 2 -25.86 17.31 36.53
C MET A 2 -25.13 17.70 35.25
N GLY A 3 -23.86 18.09 35.37
CA GLY A 3 -22.99 18.31 34.23
C GLY A 3 -22.69 16.98 33.57
N PHE A 4 -23.20 16.78 32.35
CA PHE A 4 -22.69 15.75 31.46
C PHE A 4 -21.25 16.13 31.10
N THR A 5 -20.27 15.51 31.77
CA THR A 5 -18.91 15.41 31.23
C THR A 5 -19.03 14.68 29.90
N ALA A 6 -18.86 15.41 28.80
CA ALA A 6 -18.71 14.82 27.48
C ALA A 6 -17.52 13.86 27.53
N VAL A 7 -17.80 12.57 27.62
CA VAL A 7 -16.79 11.54 27.38
C VAL A 7 -16.33 11.79 25.95
N SER A 8 -15.10 12.26 25.77
CA SER A 8 -14.48 12.33 24.46
C SER A 8 -14.56 10.93 23.86
N GLN A 9 -15.44 10.75 22.87
CA GLN A 9 -15.52 9.48 22.16
C GLN A 9 -14.17 9.23 21.51
N VAL A 10 -13.49 8.19 21.98
CA VAL A 10 -12.20 7.81 21.43
C VAL A 10 -12.42 7.35 20.00
N ARG A 11 -11.84 8.09 19.05
CA ARG A 11 -11.90 7.79 17.62
C ARG A 11 -11.05 6.55 17.31
N PRO A 12 -11.57 5.55 16.56
CA PRO A 12 -10.76 4.44 16.08
C PRO A 12 -9.59 4.92 15.21
N THR A 13 -8.50 4.16 15.20
CA THR A 13 -7.30 4.53 14.42
C THR A 13 -7.24 3.77 13.09
N ILE A 14 -6.95 4.50 12.02
CA ILE A 14 -6.61 3.95 10.70
C ILE A 14 -5.11 4.07 10.51
N TYR A 15 -4.44 2.93 10.38
CA TYR A 15 -3.04 2.87 10.05
C TYR A 15 -2.85 2.84 8.53
N LEU A 16 -2.18 3.86 8.00
CA LEU A 16 -1.94 4.09 6.59
C LEU A 16 -0.55 3.60 6.20
N LEU A 17 -0.48 2.67 5.26
CA LEU A 17 0.75 2.01 4.82
C LEU A 17 1.09 2.43 3.37
N PRO A 18 2.10 3.29 3.15
CA PRO A 18 2.46 3.75 1.82
C PRO A 18 3.11 2.63 0.97
N GLY A 19 3.24 2.88 -0.33
CA GLY A 19 3.87 1.96 -1.27
C GLY A 19 5.40 2.03 -1.29
N GLN A 20 6.02 1.19 -2.12
CA GLN A 20 7.47 1.12 -2.24
C GLN A 20 8.07 2.46 -2.70
N GLY A 21 7.53 3.03 -3.78
CA GLY A 21 7.98 4.30 -4.35
C GLY A 21 7.36 5.55 -3.71
N SER A 22 6.49 5.39 -2.70
CA SER A 22 5.72 6.50 -2.11
C SER A 22 5.91 6.61 -0.60
N ASP A 23 5.56 7.76 -0.04
CA ASP A 23 5.54 8.00 1.41
C ASP A 23 4.18 8.57 1.83
N LYS A 24 4.10 9.18 3.02
CA LYS A 24 2.86 9.77 3.55
C LYS A 24 2.11 10.65 2.55
N ARG A 25 2.82 11.32 1.64
CA ARG A 25 2.23 12.21 0.63
C ARG A 25 1.27 11.52 -0.34
N ILE A 26 1.32 10.19 -0.46
CA ILE A 26 0.33 9.43 -1.27
C ILE A 26 -1.09 9.57 -0.71
N PHE A 27 -1.23 9.89 0.58
CA PHE A 27 -2.50 10.01 1.27
C PHE A 27 -2.99 11.47 1.40
N ASP A 28 -2.17 12.47 1.04
CA ASP A 28 -2.47 13.90 1.29
C ASP A 28 -3.77 14.38 0.63
N SER A 29 -4.18 13.74 -0.47
CA SER A 29 -5.41 14.09 -1.19
C SER A 29 -6.64 13.29 -0.75
N LEU A 30 -6.46 12.30 0.14
CA LEU A 30 -7.60 11.54 0.68
C LEU A 30 -8.35 12.36 1.71
N ASN A 31 -9.68 12.28 1.64
CA ASN A 31 -10.59 12.85 2.61
C ASN A 31 -11.32 11.72 3.35
N ILE A 32 -10.81 11.36 4.53
CA ILE A 32 -11.42 10.37 5.41
C ILE A 32 -12.13 11.13 6.54
N GLY A 33 -13.36 10.73 6.87
CA GLY A 33 -14.22 11.45 7.81
C GLY A 33 -13.58 11.70 9.19
N PRO A 34 -14.01 12.75 9.93
CA PRO A 34 -13.36 13.20 11.17
C PRO A 34 -13.48 12.21 12.34
N SER A 35 -14.28 11.16 12.18
CA SER A 35 -14.51 10.09 13.16
C SER A 35 -13.32 9.17 13.37
N PHE A 36 -12.27 9.28 12.54
CA PHE A 36 -11.08 8.45 12.61
C PHE A 36 -9.83 9.25 12.98
N ASN A 37 -8.93 8.61 13.71
CA ASN A 37 -7.55 9.07 13.86
C ASN A 37 -6.69 8.44 12.75
N LEU A 38 -5.93 9.24 12.01
CA LEU A 38 -5.09 8.74 10.91
C LEU A 38 -3.63 8.69 11.35
N VAL A 39 -3.01 7.52 11.22
CA VAL A 39 -1.59 7.32 11.55
C VAL A 39 -0.88 6.71 10.36
N VAL A 40 0.10 7.41 9.78
CA VAL A 40 0.93 6.84 8.71
C VAL A 40 2.07 6.02 9.31
N ILE A 41 2.17 4.76 8.93
CA ILE A 41 3.29 3.89 9.34
C ILE A 41 4.53 4.25 8.53
N GLU A 42 5.54 4.77 9.21
CA GLU A 42 6.85 5.01 8.60
C GLU A 42 7.69 3.74 8.56
N TYR A 43 8.24 3.45 7.38
CA TYR A 43 9.09 2.28 7.18
C TYR A 43 10.55 2.56 7.49
N GLY A 44 11.14 1.64 8.27
CA GLY A 44 12.59 1.49 8.27
C GLY A 44 13.08 0.89 6.95
N THR A 45 14.39 0.84 6.76
CA THR A 45 14.95 -0.02 5.72
C THR A 45 14.93 -1.46 6.24
N PRO A 46 14.16 -2.39 5.64
CA PRO A 46 14.11 -3.79 6.09
C PRO A 46 15.50 -4.39 6.07
N GLU A 47 15.78 -5.44 6.82
CA GLU A 47 17.09 -6.09 6.80
C GLU A 47 17.36 -6.81 5.47
N LYS A 48 18.60 -7.24 5.25
CA LYS A 48 18.94 -7.96 4.02
C LYS A 48 18.22 -9.32 4.05
N HIS A 49 17.54 -9.69 2.97
CA HIS A 49 16.77 -10.93 2.86
C HIS A 49 15.61 -11.09 3.85
N MET A 50 15.19 -10.00 4.50
CA MET A 50 13.99 -10.00 5.33
C MET A 50 12.76 -10.31 4.47
N SER A 51 11.96 -11.29 4.88
CA SER A 51 10.74 -11.67 4.17
C SER A 51 9.64 -10.61 4.36
N MET A 52 8.60 -10.66 3.51
CA MET A 52 7.43 -9.79 3.67
C MET A 52 6.76 -9.99 5.04
N LYS A 53 6.66 -11.25 5.48
CA LYS A 53 6.06 -11.65 6.76
C LYS A 53 6.87 -11.14 7.95
N ASP A 54 8.19 -11.29 7.92
CA ASP A 54 9.07 -10.77 8.98
C ASP A 54 9.01 -9.26 9.08
N PHE A 55 8.96 -8.57 7.93
CA PHE A 55 8.83 -7.12 7.91
C PHE A 55 7.46 -6.68 8.45
N ALA A 56 6.38 -7.38 8.10
CA ALA A 56 5.06 -7.16 8.68
C ALA A 56 5.07 -7.36 10.20
N HIS A 57 5.71 -8.41 10.74
CA HIS A 57 5.89 -8.59 12.18
C HIS A 57 6.68 -7.44 12.84
N GLN A 58 7.68 -6.88 12.16
CA GLN A 58 8.39 -5.70 12.66
C GLN A 58 7.47 -4.47 12.70
N LEU A 59 6.65 -4.26 11.67
CA LEU A 59 5.71 -3.15 11.59
C LEU A 59 4.55 -3.28 12.57
N ALA A 60 4.12 -4.51 12.87
CA ALA A 60 3.07 -4.81 13.84
C ALA A 60 3.35 -4.20 15.22
N LYS A 61 4.63 -4.09 15.61
CA LYS A 61 5.06 -3.45 16.87
C LYS A 61 4.75 -1.95 16.95
N LYS A 62 4.41 -1.31 15.82
CA LYS A 62 4.04 0.11 15.73
C LYS A 62 2.53 0.34 15.77
N ILE A 63 1.73 -0.72 15.87
CA ILE A 63 0.28 -0.68 15.83
C ILE A 63 -0.24 -0.96 17.24
N ASP A 64 -0.99 -0.02 17.79
CA ASP A 64 -1.75 -0.23 19.03
C ASP A 64 -2.99 -1.10 18.73
N THR A 65 -3.00 -2.30 19.29
CA THR A 65 -4.07 -3.29 19.16
C THR A 65 -4.99 -3.33 20.38
N SER A 66 -4.83 -2.43 21.35
CA SER A 66 -5.67 -2.37 22.55
C SER A 66 -7.12 -1.93 22.27
N ARG A 67 -7.37 -1.42 21.06
CA ARG A 67 -8.67 -0.89 20.61
C ARG A 67 -8.92 -1.28 19.15
N PRO A 68 -10.18 -1.25 18.68
CA PRO A 68 -10.47 -1.46 17.27
C PRO A 68 -9.67 -0.49 16.38
N PHE A 69 -9.01 -1.06 15.36
CA PHE A 69 -8.20 -0.33 14.40
C PHE A 69 -8.40 -0.90 12.99
N TYR A 70 -7.99 -0.12 12.00
CA TYR A 70 -8.17 -0.42 10.59
C TYR A 70 -6.82 -0.30 9.88
N LEU A 71 -6.64 -1.07 8.82
CA LEU A 71 -5.46 -1.01 7.96
C LEU A 71 -5.84 -0.51 6.57
N VAL A 72 -5.10 0.47 6.04
CA VAL A 72 -5.26 0.97 4.67
C VAL A 72 -3.90 1.03 4.01
N GLY A 73 -3.67 0.19 2.99
CA GLY A 73 -2.36 0.05 2.35
C GLY A 73 -2.38 0.30 0.84
N VAL A 74 -1.34 0.95 0.31
CA VAL A 74 -1.18 1.20 -1.13
C VAL A 74 -0.02 0.39 -1.68
N SER A 75 -0.21 -0.34 -2.77
CA SER A 75 0.87 -1.10 -3.44
C SER A 75 1.61 -2.02 -2.46
N LEU A 76 2.94 -1.92 -2.30
CA LEU A 76 3.69 -2.66 -1.27
C LEU A 76 3.04 -2.55 0.13
N GLY A 77 2.52 -1.37 0.50
CA GLY A 77 1.83 -1.19 1.77
C GLY A 77 0.55 -2.02 1.87
N GLY A 78 -0.15 -2.25 0.77
CA GLY A 78 -1.30 -3.15 0.73
C GLY A 78 -0.89 -4.63 0.89
N MET A 79 0.22 -5.05 0.28
CA MET A 79 0.77 -6.40 0.50
C MET A 79 1.15 -6.61 1.98
N LEU A 80 1.73 -5.59 2.62
CA LEU A 80 2.02 -5.59 4.05
C LEU A 80 0.74 -5.61 4.90
N CYS A 81 -0.30 -4.87 4.51
CA CYS A 81 -1.60 -4.95 5.17
C CYS A 81 -2.18 -6.37 5.13
N VAL A 82 -2.00 -7.11 4.03
CA VAL A 82 -2.48 -8.51 3.95
C VAL A 82 -1.73 -9.41 4.93
N GLU A 83 -0.41 -9.24 5.09
CA GLU A 83 0.33 -9.97 6.13
C GLU A 83 -0.13 -9.56 7.54
N LEU A 84 -0.33 -8.26 7.77
CA LEU A 84 -0.77 -7.73 9.06
C LEU A 84 -2.20 -8.13 9.41
N ASP A 85 -3.07 -8.34 8.43
CA ASP A 85 -4.45 -8.82 8.63
C ASP A 85 -4.47 -10.14 9.40
N GLU A 86 -3.62 -11.09 8.99
CA GLU A 86 -3.48 -12.39 9.65
C GLU A 86 -2.77 -12.28 11.02
N ILE A 87 -1.81 -11.36 11.14
CA ILE A 87 -1.02 -11.19 12.38
C ILE A 87 -1.85 -10.51 13.48
N LEU A 88 -2.67 -9.51 13.12
CA LEU A 88 -3.28 -8.58 14.06
C LEU A 88 -4.81 -8.59 14.10
N ASN A 89 -5.47 -9.22 13.12
CA ASN A 89 -6.93 -9.30 13.01
C ASN A 89 -7.63 -7.93 13.20
N PRO A 90 -7.34 -6.94 12.33
CA PRO A 90 -7.96 -5.61 12.39
C PRO A 90 -9.47 -5.68 12.16
N ALA A 91 -10.17 -4.60 12.51
CA ALA A 91 -11.61 -4.50 12.24
C ALA A 91 -11.92 -4.55 10.74
N LYS A 92 -11.13 -3.84 9.92
CA LYS A 92 -11.11 -3.98 8.46
C LYS A 92 -9.72 -3.76 7.89
N THR A 93 -9.45 -4.45 6.79
CA THR A 93 -8.25 -4.24 5.97
C THR A 93 -8.67 -3.81 4.58
N ILE A 94 -8.12 -2.69 4.12
CA ILE A 94 -8.39 -2.14 2.80
C ILE A 94 -7.06 -1.99 2.06
N ILE A 95 -6.97 -2.53 0.85
CA ILE A 95 -5.80 -2.39 -0.01
C ILE A 95 -6.16 -1.66 -1.30
N ILE A 96 -5.24 -0.83 -1.77
CA ILE A 96 -5.45 0.05 -2.93
C ILE A 96 -4.30 -0.14 -3.91
N SER A 97 -4.61 -0.39 -5.19
CA SER A 97 -3.60 -0.59 -6.24
C SER A 97 -2.53 -1.60 -5.82
N SER A 98 -2.96 -2.77 -5.32
CA SER A 98 -2.11 -3.73 -4.61
C SER A 98 -2.34 -5.16 -5.11
N ALA A 99 -1.70 -6.13 -4.46
CA ALA A 99 -1.95 -7.55 -4.61
C ALA A 99 -2.25 -8.17 -3.23
N LYS A 100 -3.10 -9.19 -3.20
CA LYS A 100 -3.45 -10.00 -2.02
C LYS A 100 -2.52 -11.18 -1.81
N ASN A 101 -1.95 -11.71 -2.89
CA ASN A 101 -1.04 -12.86 -2.83
C ASN A 101 -0.15 -12.90 -4.09
N ARG A 102 0.81 -13.82 -4.11
CA ARG A 102 1.80 -13.98 -5.19
C ARG A 102 1.17 -14.29 -6.56
N GLU A 103 -0.04 -14.84 -6.59
CA GLU A 103 -0.72 -15.16 -7.85
C GLU A 103 -1.28 -13.92 -8.55
N GLU A 104 -1.49 -12.83 -7.82
CA GLU A 104 -1.88 -11.53 -8.38
C GLU A 104 -0.67 -10.71 -8.89
N LEU A 105 0.57 -11.17 -8.64
CA LEU A 105 1.75 -10.49 -9.16
C LEU A 105 1.94 -10.73 -10.68
N PRO A 106 2.32 -9.69 -11.45
CA PRO A 106 2.62 -9.83 -12.87
C PRO A 106 3.70 -10.88 -13.15
N GLY A 107 3.62 -11.56 -14.30
CA GLY A 107 4.55 -12.65 -14.66
C GLY A 107 6.04 -12.27 -14.65
N ARG A 108 6.37 -10.98 -14.86
CA ARG A 108 7.74 -10.46 -14.73
C ARG A 108 8.34 -10.66 -13.33
N TYR A 109 7.52 -10.65 -12.27
CA TYR A 109 7.98 -10.92 -10.90
C TYR A 109 8.25 -12.42 -10.72
N LYS A 110 7.39 -13.29 -11.26
CA LYS A 110 7.60 -14.74 -11.27
C LYS A 110 8.88 -15.11 -12.03
N PHE A 111 9.10 -14.51 -13.20
CA PHE A 111 10.32 -14.68 -13.97
C PHE A 111 11.56 -14.24 -13.19
N GLN A 112 11.51 -13.06 -12.55
CA GLN A 112 12.64 -12.57 -11.76
C GLN A 112 12.87 -13.41 -10.48
N LYS A 113 11.87 -14.11 -9.95
CA LYS A 113 12.10 -15.09 -8.86
C LYS A 113 12.95 -16.26 -9.37
N ALA A 114 12.68 -16.76 -10.58
CA ALA A 114 13.45 -17.85 -11.20
C ALA A 114 14.84 -17.41 -11.70
N ILE A 115 14.93 -16.23 -12.32
CA ILE A 115 16.17 -15.65 -12.86
C ILE A 115 16.40 -14.27 -12.20
N PRO A 116 17.12 -14.20 -11.07
CA PRO A 116 17.15 -13.03 -10.20
C PRO A 116 18.14 -11.94 -10.66
N PHE A 117 17.99 -11.48 -11.90
CA PHE A 117 18.84 -10.41 -12.48
C PHE A 117 18.79 -9.11 -11.65
N TYR A 118 17.67 -8.81 -10.97
CA TYR A 118 17.58 -7.65 -10.07
C TYR A 118 18.60 -7.68 -8.91
N LYS A 119 19.12 -8.86 -8.51
CA LYS A 119 20.09 -8.97 -7.41
C LYS A 119 21.41 -8.28 -7.74
N ILE A 120 21.82 -8.32 -9.01
CA ILE A 120 23.05 -7.68 -9.49
C ILE A 120 22.87 -6.19 -9.80
N ILE A 121 21.64 -5.72 -10.02
CA ILE A 121 21.36 -4.30 -10.24
C ILE A 121 21.63 -3.51 -8.94
N PRO A 122 22.49 -2.47 -8.97
CA PRO A 122 22.66 -1.55 -7.86
C PRO A 122 21.36 -0.79 -7.54
N GLY A 123 21.11 -0.52 -6.25
CA GLY A 123 19.85 0.13 -5.83
C GLY A 123 19.61 1.51 -6.46
N PHE A 124 20.68 2.25 -6.79
CA PHE A 124 20.53 3.55 -7.45
C PHE A 124 20.04 3.43 -8.90
N LEU A 125 20.41 2.34 -9.61
CA LEU A 125 19.88 2.04 -10.94
C LEU A 125 18.42 1.61 -10.89
N LEU A 126 17.99 0.95 -9.81
CA LEU A 126 16.57 0.66 -9.59
C LEU A 126 15.79 1.98 -9.44
N VAL A 127 16.26 2.90 -8.59
CA VAL A 127 15.63 4.23 -8.42
C VAL A 127 15.60 5.01 -9.74
N ALA A 128 16.71 5.01 -10.50
CA ALA A 128 16.78 5.68 -11.80
C ALA A 128 15.84 5.03 -12.84
N GLY A 129 15.81 3.70 -12.90
CA GLY A 129 14.91 2.94 -13.77
C GLY A 129 13.44 3.18 -13.45
N SER A 130 13.07 3.31 -12.17
CA SER A 130 11.73 3.70 -11.75
C SER A 130 11.32 5.06 -12.32
N LYS A 131 12.25 6.04 -12.34
CA LYS A 131 12.00 7.36 -12.94
C LYS A 131 11.82 7.29 -14.46
N ILE A 132 12.58 6.43 -15.13
CA ILE A 132 12.51 6.25 -16.60
C ILE A 132 11.24 5.50 -17.02
N LEU A 133 10.84 4.47 -16.28
CA LEU A 133 9.64 3.67 -16.57
C LEU A 133 8.36 4.38 -16.15
N GLN A 134 8.44 5.39 -15.29
CA GLN A 134 7.29 6.15 -14.78
C GLN A 134 6.28 6.53 -15.87
N PRO A 135 6.66 7.08 -17.04
CA PRO A 135 5.72 7.43 -18.10
C PRO A 135 4.86 6.29 -18.63
N ILE A 136 5.40 5.07 -18.57
CA ILE A 136 4.80 3.85 -19.10
C ILE A 136 3.90 3.22 -18.04
N VAL A 137 4.32 3.26 -16.76
CA VAL A 137 3.57 2.64 -15.66
C VAL A 137 2.53 3.56 -15.02
N GLU A 138 2.66 4.88 -15.20
CA GLU A 138 1.81 5.90 -14.61
C GLU A 138 1.29 6.89 -15.66
N PRO A 139 0.16 6.56 -16.32
CA PRO A 139 -0.44 7.44 -17.33
C PRO A 139 -0.84 8.81 -16.75
N ASP A 140 -1.22 8.86 -15.47
CA ASP A 140 -1.65 10.09 -14.78
C ASP A 140 -0.52 10.91 -14.13
N ARG A 141 0.75 10.54 -14.32
CA ARG A 141 1.89 11.20 -13.64
C ARG A 141 1.92 12.73 -13.78
N ARG A 142 1.28 13.30 -14.80
CA ARG A 142 1.21 14.75 -15.03
C ARG A 142 0.34 15.47 -13.99
N LYS A 143 -0.67 14.79 -13.41
CA LYS A 143 -1.63 15.38 -12.46
C LYS A 143 -1.04 15.66 -11.07
N ASN A 144 0.09 15.05 -10.71
CA ASN A 144 0.80 15.26 -9.43
C ASN A 144 2.32 15.02 -9.57
N LYS A 145 2.90 15.48 -10.68
CA LYS A 145 4.26 15.13 -11.12
C LYS A 145 5.33 15.44 -10.09
N GLU A 146 5.26 16.62 -9.47
CA GLU A 146 6.28 17.08 -8.54
C GLU A 146 6.20 16.33 -7.20
N THR A 147 5.01 16.08 -6.68
CA THR A 147 4.82 15.24 -5.48
C THR A 147 5.38 13.85 -5.68
N PHE A 148 5.09 13.22 -6.83
CA PHE A 148 5.65 11.93 -7.17
C PHE A 148 7.19 11.95 -7.20
N LYS A 149 7.77 12.88 -7.95
CA LYS A 149 9.23 12.94 -8.11
C LYS A 149 9.92 13.09 -6.76
N LYS A 150 9.36 13.91 -5.87
CA LYS A 150 9.86 14.09 -4.51
C LYS A 150 9.76 12.80 -3.70
N MET A 151 8.60 12.14 -3.70
CA MET A 151 8.43 10.83 -3.04
C MET A 151 9.48 9.81 -3.46
N LEU A 152 9.70 9.68 -4.77
CA LEU A 152 10.67 8.72 -5.31
C LEU A 152 12.13 9.15 -5.05
N ALA A 153 12.44 10.44 -5.12
CA ALA A 153 13.78 10.96 -4.83
C ALA A 153 14.18 10.78 -3.37
N ASP A 154 13.23 10.85 -2.44
CA ASP A 154 13.47 10.71 -1.01
C ASP A 154 13.65 9.23 -0.60
N LYS A 155 13.49 8.27 -1.53
CA LYS A 155 13.74 6.85 -1.25
C LYS A 155 15.21 6.50 -1.24
N LYS A 156 15.63 5.89 -0.14
CA LYS A 156 16.98 5.33 0.02
C LYS A 156 17.19 4.18 -1.00
N PRO A 157 18.27 4.17 -1.79
CA PRO A 157 18.56 3.08 -2.73
C PRO A 157 18.58 1.68 -2.10
N ARG A 158 19.06 1.59 -0.86
CA ARG A 158 19.05 0.34 -0.07
C ARG A 158 17.64 -0.14 0.24
N TYR A 159 16.73 0.77 0.60
CA TYR A 159 15.32 0.45 0.84
C TYR A 159 14.68 -0.10 -0.44
N MET A 160 14.88 0.57 -1.58
CA MET A 160 14.35 0.10 -2.86
C MET A 160 14.86 -1.29 -3.21
N LYS A 161 16.18 -1.52 -3.12
CA LYS A 161 16.76 -2.84 -3.44
C LYS A 161 16.19 -3.95 -2.57
N ARG A 162 16.07 -3.72 -1.25
CA ARG A 162 15.59 -4.75 -0.31
C ARG A 162 14.09 -5.01 -0.46
N THR A 163 13.29 -3.99 -0.72
CA THR A 163 11.85 -4.16 -0.95
C THR A 163 11.54 -4.79 -2.31
N VAL A 164 12.36 -4.58 -3.35
CA VAL A 164 12.25 -5.33 -4.62
C VAL A 164 12.48 -6.82 -4.38
N ASP A 165 13.55 -7.18 -3.66
CA ASP A 165 13.84 -8.57 -3.26
C ASP A 165 12.65 -9.15 -2.48
N MET A 166 12.13 -8.41 -1.50
CA MET A 166 10.98 -8.80 -0.68
C MET A 166 9.71 -9.09 -1.50
N VAL A 167 9.35 -8.24 -2.46
CA VAL A 167 8.17 -8.46 -3.33
C VAL A 167 8.38 -9.66 -4.23
N ILE A 168 9.57 -9.81 -4.82
CA ILE A 168 9.88 -10.93 -5.72
C ILE A 168 9.89 -12.27 -4.96
N GLN A 169 10.38 -12.26 -3.72
CA GLN A 169 10.41 -13.43 -2.85
C GLN A 169 9.11 -13.64 -2.07
N TRP A 170 8.05 -12.86 -2.31
CA TRP A 170 6.81 -13.01 -1.56
C TRP A 170 6.14 -14.36 -1.84
N GLU A 171 5.82 -15.09 -0.77
CA GLU A 171 5.38 -16.50 -0.84
C GLU A 171 3.91 -16.72 -0.47
N ARG A 172 3.19 -15.65 -0.10
CA ARG A 172 1.78 -15.77 0.27
C ARG A 172 0.95 -16.29 -0.90
N GLU A 173 0.16 -17.33 -0.63
CA GLU A 173 -0.71 -18.00 -1.62
C GLU A 173 -2.20 -17.82 -1.33
N SER A 174 -2.56 -17.59 -0.07
CA SER A 174 -3.91 -17.35 0.39
C SER A 174 -4.03 -16.04 1.16
N ASN A 175 -5.25 -15.51 1.23
CA ASN A 175 -5.59 -14.30 1.94
C ASN A 175 -6.98 -14.46 2.57
N SER A 176 -7.26 -13.66 3.59
CA SER A 176 -8.60 -13.54 4.18
C SER A 176 -9.59 -12.99 3.14
N ASP A 177 -10.84 -13.46 3.21
CA ASP A 177 -11.97 -12.91 2.44
C ASP A 177 -12.44 -11.55 3.01
N LYS A 178 -11.90 -11.11 4.16
CA LYS A 178 -12.25 -9.85 4.83
C LYS A 178 -11.45 -8.63 4.32
N ILE A 179 -10.63 -8.82 3.28
CA ILE A 179 -9.79 -7.76 2.72
C ILE A 179 -10.52 -7.09 1.56
N TYR A 180 -10.87 -5.82 1.75
CA TYR A 180 -11.42 -4.99 0.68
C TYR A 180 -10.33 -4.55 -0.27
N HIS A 181 -10.52 -4.75 -1.57
CA HIS A 181 -9.58 -4.38 -2.61
C HIS A 181 -10.17 -3.33 -3.57
N ILE A 182 -9.60 -2.13 -3.54
CA ILE A 182 -9.88 -1.05 -4.50
C ILE A 182 -8.79 -1.06 -5.57
N HIS A 183 -9.14 -1.32 -6.83
CA HIS A 183 -8.17 -1.40 -7.92
C HIS A 183 -8.55 -0.55 -9.14
N GLY A 184 -7.56 -0.07 -9.87
CA GLY A 184 -7.76 0.72 -11.08
C GLY A 184 -7.68 -0.14 -12.35
N ASP A 185 -8.54 0.11 -13.33
CA ASP A 185 -8.51 -0.63 -14.61
C ASP A 185 -7.34 -0.23 -15.54
N ASN A 186 -6.69 0.91 -15.25
CA ASN A 186 -5.58 1.47 -16.00
C ASN A 186 -4.25 1.39 -15.21
N ASP A 187 -4.16 0.46 -14.26
CA ASP A 187 -2.93 0.18 -13.51
C ASP A 187 -1.95 -0.64 -14.38
N HIS A 188 -0.81 -0.06 -14.76
CA HIS A 188 0.22 -0.73 -15.56
C HIS A 188 1.32 -1.39 -14.69
N THR A 189 1.32 -1.15 -13.39
CA THR A 189 2.26 -1.74 -12.42
C THR A 189 1.74 -3.10 -11.94
N LEU A 190 0.47 -3.16 -11.57
CA LEU A 190 -0.29 -4.35 -11.20
C LEU A 190 -1.55 -4.40 -12.07
N PRO A 191 -1.47 -4.93 -13.31
CA PRO A 191 -2.60 -4.92 -14.24
C PRO A 191 -3.84 -5.62 -13.68
N LEU A 192 -5.02 -4.99 -13.84
CA LEU A 192 -6.30 -5.51 -13.35
C LEU A 192 -6.55 -6.97 -13.74
N ARG A 193 -6.15 -7.39 -14.95
CA ARG A 193 -6.24 -8.79 -15.42
C ARG A 193 -5.50 -9.83 -14.55
N LYS A 194 -4.65 -9.39 -13.63
CA LYS A 194 -3.96 -10.24 -12.65
C LYS A 194 -4.62 -10.21 -11.28
N ILE A 195 -5.42 -9.20 -10.99
CA ILE A 195 -6.11 -9.04 -9.71
C ILE A 195 -7.35 -9.93 -9.71
N LYS A 196 -7.46 -10.80 -8.69
CA LYS A 196 -8.59 -11.74 -8.56
C LYS A 196 -9.71 -11.04 -7.80
N SER A 197 -10.82 -10.78 -8.48
CA SER A 197 -12.07 -10.26 -7.88
C SER A 197 -11.86 -9.07 -6.91
N PRO A 198 -11.40 -7.90 -7.38
CA PRO A 198 -11.40 -6.70 -6.54
C PRO A 198 -12.84 -6.26 -6.24
N ASP A 199 -13.10 -5.81 -5.01
CA ASP A 199 -14.42 -5.34 -4.58
C ASP A 199 -14.85 -4.07 -5.32
N TYR A 200 -13.88 -3.20 -5.64
CA TYR A 200 -14.12 -1.96 -6.35
C TYR A 200 -13.13 -1.80 -7.49
N VAL A 201 -13.64 -1.57 -8.70
CA VAL A 201 -12.83 -1.21 -9.88
C VAL A 201 -13.08 0.24 -10.26
N LEU A 202 -12.04 1.07 -10.20
CA LEU A 202 -12.10 2.46 -10.58
C LEU A 202 -11.75 2.62 -12.07
N LYS A 203 -12.72 3.08 -12.86
CA LYS A 203 -12.54 3.34 -14.29
C LYS A 203 -11.54 4.47 -14.53
N GLY A 204 -10.56 4.21 -15.40
CA GLY A 204 -9.41 5.08 -15.66
C GLY A 204 -8.41 5.17 -14.50
N GLY A 205 -8.60 4.42 -13.41
CA GLY A 205 -7.73 4.46 -12.24
C GLY A 205 -6.35 3.86 -12.57
N SER A 206 -5.29 4.63 -12.36
CA SER A 206 -3.90 4.14 -12.50
C SER A 206 -3.36 3.60 -11.17
N HIS A 207 -2.11 3.11 -11.15
CA HIS A 207 -1.44 2.68 -9.91
C HIS A 207 -1.35 3.80 -8.85
N MET A 208 -1.45 5.06 -9.29
CA MET A 208 -1.36 6.25 -8.45
C MET A 208 -2.73 6.84 -8.10
N MET A 209 -3.82 6.11 -8.34
CA MET A 209 -5.19 6.60 -8.17
C MET A 209 -5.52 7.08 -6.75
N THR A 210 -4.82 6.60 -5.72
CA THR A 210 -4.92 7.16 -4.36
C THR A 210 -4.63 8.66 -4.32
N LEU A 211 -3.70 9.13 -5.15
CA LEU A 211 -3.32 10.53 -5.27
C LEU A 211 -4.05 11.23 -6.43
N THR A 212 -4.21 10.57 -7.58
CA THR A 212 -4.75 11.22 -8.80
C THR A 212 -6.27 11.19 -8.92
N ASN A 213 -6.93 10.27 -8.21
CA ASN A 213 -8.37 10.07 -8.20
C ASN A 213 -8.90 10.06 -6.76
N ALA A 214 -8.24 10.82 -5.88
CA ALA A 214 -8.42 10.75 -4.44
C ALA A 214 -9.87 11.00 -4.00
N ARG A 215 -10.65 11.81 -4.71
CA ARG A 215 -12.08 12.02 -4.43
C ARG A 215 -12.89 10.71 -4.45
N GLU A 216 -12.73 9.92 -5.51
CA GLU A 216 -13.48 8.67 -5.67
C GLU A 216 -12.96 7.58 -4.74
N VAL A 217 -11.63 7.51 -4.57
CA VAL A 217 -11.01 6.62 -3.58
C VAL A 217 -11.50 6.95 -2.17
N SER A 218 -11.61 8.23 -1.81
CA SER A 218 -12.13 8.68 -0.52
C SER A 218 -13.58 8.30 -0.31
N LYS A 219 -14.42 8.42 -1.35
CA LYS A 219 -15.83 8.02 -1.28
C LYS A 219 -15.95 6.53 -0.95
N ILE A 220 -15.21 5.68 -1.66
CA ILE A 220 -15.21 4.23 -1.44
C ILE A 220 -14.65 3.89 -0.05
N LEU A 221 -13.53 4.52 0.35
CA LEU A 221 -12.93 4.30 1.67
C LEU A 221 -13.92 4.63 2.80
N ASN A 222 -14.58 5.78 2.75
CA ASN A 222 -15.54 6.16 3.80
C ASN A 222 -16.74 5.20 3.84
N GLN A 223 -17.22 4.72 2.69
CA GLN A 223 -18.28 3.71 2.65
C GLN A 223 -17.83 2.44 3.40
N ILE A 224 -16.70 1.85 3.01
CA ILE A 224 -16.19 0.63 3.65
C ILE A 224 -15.95 0.83 5.15
N LEU A 225 -15.44 1.99 5.56
CA LEU A 225 -15.10 2.30 6.96
C LEU A 225 -16.32 2.54 7.85
N MET A 226 -17.45 3.00 7.28
CA MET A 226 -18.68 3.31 8.01
C MET A 226 -19.69 2.16 8.03
N ASP A 227 -19.57 1.20 7.11
CA ASP A 227 -20.33 -0.06 7.12
C ASP A 227 -19.95 -0.96 8.29
#